data_AF-A0A357Z9L9-F1
#
_entry.id   AF-A0A357Z9L9-F1
#
_cell.length_a   1.000
_cell.length_b   1.000
_cell.length_c   1.000
_cell.angle_alpha   90.00
_cell.angle_beta   90.00
_cell.angle_gamma   90.00
#
_symmetry.space_group_name_H-M   'P 1'
#
loop_
_entity.id
_entity.type
_entity.pdbx_description
1 polymer ?
#
loop_
_entity_poly.entity_id
_entity_poly.type
_entity_poly.pdbx_seq_one_letter_code
_entity_poly.pdbx_strand_id
1 'polypeptide(L)'
;MQLDQEFLSNPIRSYLYILAILIGTFIFKRFISRFFASLIYTWVDKKNHSDLRKSHVHRLVVPIEQFLLFLVAVITLYELKFPVLWDVHLFKVSLQQAIDSIVKLLFIILLIRVFIRTLEFVAIILEEKSKLT
;
A
#
# COMPACT_ATOMS: atom_id res chain seq x y z
N MET A 1 -10.34 20.70 -24.29
CA MET A 1 -9.08 19.94 -24.48
C MET A 1 -9.44 18.63 -25.15
N GLN A 2 -8.80 18.28 -26.27
CA GLN A 2 -9.01 16.99 -26.93
C GLN A 2 -8.46 15.88 -26.02
N LEU A 3 -9.35 15.05 -25.47
CA LEU A 3 -9.02 13.98 -24.51
C LEU A 3 -8.16 12.85 -25.10
N ASP A 4 -8.13 12.77 -26.43
CA ASP A 4 -7.38 11.78 -27.20
C ASP A 4 -6.00 12.27 -27.64
N GLN A 5 -5.60 13.49 -27.25
CA GLN A 5 -4.25 13.97 -27.49
C GLN A 5 -3.27 13.08 -26.71
N GLU A 6 -2.27 12.54 -27.41
CA GLU A 6 -1.22 11.75 -26.79
C GLU A 6 -0.23 12.66 -26.06
N PHE A 7 0.00 12.36 -24.80
CA PHE A 7 1.04 12.96 -23.97
C PHE A 7 1.90 11.85 -23.39
N LEU A 8 3.21 11.92 -23.58
CA LEU A 8 4.16 10.97 -22.97
C LEU A 8 3.79 9.50 -23.30
N SER A 9 3.48 9.26 -24.58
CA SER A 9 3.09 7.95 -25.16
C SER A 9 1.77 7.36 -24.67
N ASN A 10 0.92 8.14 -23.99
CA ASN A 10 -0.39 7.72 -23.51
C ASN A 10 -1.45 8.81 -23.75
N PRO A 11 -2.72 8.47 -23.97
CA PRO A 11 -3.78 9.48 -24.09
C PRO A 11 -4.01 10.17 -22.73
N ILE A 12 -4.34 11.46 -22.75
CA ILE A 12 -4.65 12.25 -21.54
C ILE A 12 -5.73 11.56 -20.68
N ARG A 13 -6.70 10.91 -21.32
CA ARG A 13 -7.74 10.11 -20.66
C ARG A 13 -7.19 9.04 -19.70
N SER A 14 -6.08 8.37 -20.03
CA SER A 14 -5.48 7.35 -19.15
C SER A 14 -4.96 7.95 -17.85
N TYR A 15 -4.33 9.13 -17.92
CA TYR A 15 -3.88 9.85 -16.73
C TYR A 15 -5.04 10.28 -15.83
N LEU A 16 -6.17 10.70 -16.42
CA LEU A 16 -7.38 11.03 -15.66
C LEU A 16 -7.97 9.80 -14.97
N TYR A 17 -7.96 8.63 -15.60
CA TYR A 17 -8.41 7.39 -14.96
C TYR A 17 -7.53 7.00 -13.79
N ILE A 18 -6.21 7.04 -13.96
CA ILE A 18 -5.26 6.72 -12.89
C ILE A 18 -5.43 7.69 -11.72
N LEU A 19 -5.58 8.99 -12.01
CA LEU A 19 -5.85 9.99 -10.99
C LEU A 19 -7.17 9.70 -10.26
N ALA A 20 -8.23 9.34 -10.97
CA ALA A 20 -9.51 8.99 -10.37
C ALA A 20 -9.40 7.75 -9.47
N ILE A 21 -8.68 6.71 -9.90
CA ILE A 21 -8.44 5.51 -9.10
C ILE A 21 -7.61 5.85 -7.85
N LEU A 22 -6.54 6.62 -7.99
CA LEU A 22 -5.71 7.06 -6.86
C LEU A 22 -6.49 7.88 -5.83
N ILE A 23 -7.33 8.81 -6.28
CA ILE A 23 -8.22 9.59 -5.39
C ILE A 23 -9.22 8.65 -4.71
N GLY A 24 -9.84 7.73 -5.46
CA GLY A 24 -10.73 6.71 -4.92
C GLY A 24 -10.03 5.92 -3.82
N THR A 25 -8.86 5.33 -4.09
CA THR A 25 -8.07 4.61 -3.10
C THR A 25 -7.70 5.48 -1.91
N PHE A 26 -7.34 6.75 -2.12
CA PHE A 26 -7.01 7.66 -1.01
C PHE A 26 -8.17 7.84 -0.03
N ILE A 27 -9.41 7.88 -0.54
CA ILE A 27 -10.62 7.97 0.28
C ILE A 27 -10.91 6.61 0.95
N PHE A 28 -10.84 5.51 0.19
CA PHE A 28 -11.22 4.18 0.68
C PHE A 28 -10.16 3.49 1.55
N LYS A 29 -8.88 3.87 1.47
CA LYS A 29 -7.76 3.20 2.17
C LYS A 29 -8.02 3.03 3.66
N ARG A 30 -8.63 4.04 4.30
CA ARG A 30 -8.89 4.06 5.74
C ARG A 30 -9.95 3.03 6.13
N PHE A 31 -10.94 2.82 5.26
CA PHE A 31 -11.97 1.79 5.46
C PHE A 31 -11.38 0.39 5.33
N ILE A 32 -10.64 0.13 4.24
CA ILE A 32 -10.00 -1.17 4.03
C ILE A 32 -8.99 -1.48 5.14
N SER A 33 -8.16 -0.53 5.52
CA SER A 33 -7.15 -0.74 6.55
C SER A 33 -7.75 -1.06 7.92
N ARG A 34 -8.83 -0.36 8.30
CA ARG A 34 -9.59 -0.67 9.53
C ARG A 34 -10.20 -2.07 9.48
N PHE A 35 -10.70 -2.50 8.33
CA PHE A 35 -11.24 -3.85 8.14
C PHE A 35 -10.17 -4.92 8.37
N PHE A 36 -8.98 -4.78 7.76
CA PHE A 36 -7.87 -5.72 7.97
C PHE A 36 -7.38 -5.73 9.42
N ALA A 37 -7.23 -4.56 10.04
CA ALA A 37 -6.84 -4.49 11.44
C ALA A 37 -7.85 -5.18 12.37
N SER A 38 -9.15 -5.06 12.06
CA SER A 38 -10.22 -5.78 12.76
C SER A 38 -10.17 -7.29 12.53
N LEU A 39 -9.83 -7.76 11.33
CA LEU A 39 -9.69 -9.20 11.04
C LEU A 39 -8.57 -9.82 11.85
N ILE A 40 -7.38 -9.19 11.86
CA ILE A 40 -6.23 -9.63 12.65
C ILE A 40 -6.62 -9.73 14.12
N TYR A 41 -7.37 -8.76 14.64
CA TYR A 41 -7.86 -8.78 16.01
C TYR A 41 -8.81 -9.95 16.30
N THR A 42 -9.86 -10.14 15.48
CA THR A 42 -10.83 -11.23 15.68
C THR A 42 -10.15 -12.60 15.67
N TRP A 43 -9.06 -12.74 14.91
CA TRP A 43 -8.29 -13.98 14.83
C TRP A 43 -7.49 -14.25 16.11
N VAL A 44 -6.91 -13.21 16.72
CA VAL A 44 -6.04 -13.33 17.91
C VAL A 44 -6.84 -13.34 19.23
N ASP A 45 -7.99 -12.65 19.29
CA ASP A 45 -8.72 -12.44 20.54
C ASP A 45 -10.21 -12.75 20.45
N LYS A 46 -10.53 -14.01 20.11
CA LYS A 46 -11.91 -14.51 20.02
C LYS A 46 -12.66 -14.57 21.37
N LYS A 47 -12.04 -14.24 22.52
CA LYS A 47 -12.59 -14.55 23.86
C LYS A 47 -12.51 -13.49 24.97
N ASN A 48 -11.74 -12.40 24.87
CA ASN A 48 -11.62 -11.45 25.99
C ASN A 48 -12.13 -10.04 25.66
N HIS A 49 -13.07 -9.56 26.47
CA HIS A 49 -13.64 -8.21 26.43
C HIS A 49 -12.73 -7.22 27.17
N SER A 50 -11.46 -7.06 26.80
CA SER A 50 -10.62 -6.03 27.43
C SER A 50 -10.78 -4.69 26.70
N ASP A 51 -11.07 -3.64 27.45
CA ASP A 51 -11.18 -2.25 27.00
C ASP A 51 -9.84 -1.62 26.55
N LEU A 52 -8.77 -2.42 26.41
CA LEU A 52 -7.46 -2.09 25.78
C LEU A 52 -7.56 -1.94 24.23
N ARG A 53 -8.78 -1.62 23.80
CA ARG A 53 -9.58 -2.11 22.66
C ARG A 53 -9.49 -1.25 21.41
N LYS A 54 -8.92 -0.04 21.52
CA LYS A 54 -9.00 0.99 20.46
C LYS A 54 -7.68 1.69 20.16
N SER A 55 -6.77 1.82 21.12
CA SER A 55 -5.52 2.58 20.91
C SER A 55 -4.50 1.79 20.06
N HIS A 56 -4.37 0.47 20.26
CA HIS A 56 -3.34 -0.34 19.62
C HIS A 56 -3.66 -0.72 18.17
N VAL A 57 -4.94 -0.92 17.85
CA VAL A 57 -5.40 -1.23 16.47
C VAL A 57 -5.04 -0.08 15.51
N HIS A 58 -5.07 1.16 16.00
CA HIS A 58 -4.70 2.32 15.19
C HIS A 58 -3.24 2.28 14.71
N ARG A 59 -2.35 1.61 15.47
CA ARG A 59 -0.93 1.49 15.14
C ARG A 59 -0.66 0.58 13.93
N LEU A 60 -1.53 -0.42 13.70
CA LEU A 60 -1.51 -1.30 12.53
C LEU A 60 -2.11 -0.65 11.28
N VAL A 61 -3.07 0.25 11.46
CA VAL A 61 -3.82 0.83 10.34
C VAL A 61 -2.91 1.66 9.43
N VAL A 62 -2.01 2.45 10.00
CA VAL A 62 -1.11 3.34 9.24
C VAL A 62 -0.19 2.60 8.24
N PRO A 63 0.59 1.58 8.63
CA PRO A 63 1.46 0.85 7.68
C PRO A 63 0.65 0.11 6.60
N ILE A 64 -0.54 -0.41 6.93
CA ILE A 64 -1.43 -1.07 5.96
C ILE A 64 -1.98 -0.06 4.96
N GLU A 65 -2.40 1.14 5.41
CA GLU A 65 -2.85 2.21 4.52
C GLU A 65 -1.76 2.64 3.52
N GLN A 66 -0.52 2.77 3.99
CA GLN A 66 0.63 3.12 3.14
C GLN A 66 0.91 2.05 2.10
N PHE A 67 0.89 0.78 2.52
CA PHE A 67 1.09 -0.36 1.61
C PHE A 67 0.00 -0.43 0.54
N LEU A 68 -1.28 -0.26 0.92
CA LEU A 68 -2.40 -0.29 -0.02
C LEU A 68 -2.34 0.86 -1.03
N LEU A 69 -2.03 2.07 -0.57
CA LEU A 69 -1.85 3.21 -1.47
C LEU A 69 -0.73 2.97 -2.47
N PHE A 70 0.41 2.48 -1.99
CA PHE A 70 1.55 2.18 -2.85
C PHE A 70 1.22 1.07 -3.84
N LEU A 71 0.56 0.00 -3.39
CA LEU A 71 0.13 -1.10 -4.24
C LEU A 71 -0.76 -0.62 -5.38
N VAL A 72 -1.81 0.16 -5.08
CA VAL A 72 -2.70 0.67 -6.13
C VAL A 72 -1.99 1.67 -7.03
N ALA A 73 -1.14 2.54 -6.49
CA ALA A 73 -0.33 3.46 -7.29
C ALA A 73 0.54 2.69 -8.28
N VAL A 74 1.20 1.63 -7.83
CA VAL A 74 2.03 0.79 -8.70
C VAL A 74 1.19 0.12 -9.77
N ILE A 75 0.08 -0.53 -9.42
CA ILE A 75 -0.81 -1.22 -10.39
C ILE A 75 -1.31 -0.24 -11.45
N THR A 76 -1.80 0.92 -11.04
CA THR A 76 -2.36 1.93 -11.95
C THR A 76 -1.28 2.58 -12.82
N LEU A 77 -0.08 2.80 -12.29
CA LEU A 77 1.04 3.31 -13.08
C LEU A 77 1.58 2.27 -14.07
N TYR A 78 1.54 0.97 -13.74
CA TYR A 78 1.91 -0.10 -14.68
C TYR A 78 0.96 -0.21 -15.88
N GLU A 79 -0.27 0.31 -15.80
CA GLU A 79 -1.16 0.41 -16.96
C GLU A 79 -0.70 1.48 -17.97
N LEU A 80 0.16 2.43 -17.58
CA LEU A 80 0.73 3.40 -18.51
C LEU A 80 1.88 2.78 -19.28
N LYS A 81 1.92 3.06 -20.59
CA LYS A 81 3.09 2.75 -21.42
C LYS A 81 4.25 3.63 -21.00
N PHE A 82 5.42 3.03 -20.84
CA PHE A 82 6.64 3.79 -20.59
C PHE A 82 6.95 4.70 -21.80
N PRO A 83 7.23 5.99 -21.60
CA PRO A 83 7.43 6.91 -22.71
C PRO A 83 8.72 6.67 -23.46
N VAL A 84 8.64 6.68 -24.79
CA VAL A 84 9.79 6.53 -25.69
C VAL A 84 10.83 7.65 -25.47
N LEU A 85 10.39 8.85 -25.08
CA LEU A 85 11.27 9.98 -24.77
C LEU A 85 12.22 9.70 -23.59
N TRP A 86 11.88 8.75 -22.70
CA TRP A 86 12.68 8.39 -21.54
C TRP A 86 13.37 7.03 -21.72
N ASP A 87 13.36 6.48 -22.93
CA ASP A 87 14.03 5.22 -23.25
C ASP A 87 15.56 5.40 -23.39
N VAL A 88 16.17 5.89 -22.31
CA VAL A 88 17.62 6.07 -22.21
C VAL A 88 18.21 4.76 -21.73
N HIS A 89 19.06 4.17 -22.57
CA HIS A 89 19.86 3.01 -22.22
C HIS A 89 21.23 3.45 -21.71
N LEU A 90 21.49 3.29 -20.41
CA LEU A 90 22.81 3.48 -19.83
C LEU A 90 23.51 2.12 -19.76
N PHE A 91 24.47 1.91 -20.67
CA PHE A 91 25.23 0.65 -20.83
C PHE A 91 24.36 -0.59 -21.05
N LYS A 92 23.95 -1.28 -19.98
CA LYS A 92 23.16 -2.53 -19.99
C LYS A 92 21.83 -2.40 -19.25
N VAL A 93 21.55 -1.24 -18.66
CA VAL A 93 20.36 -1.00 -17.84
C VAL A 93 19.53 0.10 -18.49
N SER A 94 18.26 -0.18 -18.76
CA SER A 94 17.31 0.85 -19.18
C SER A 94 16.79 1.62 -17.97
N LEU A 95 16.44 2.90 -18.16
CA LEU A 95 15.77 3.67 -17.10
C LEU A 95 14.51 2.99 -16.59
N GLN A 96 13.76 2.32 -17.47
CA GLN A 96 12.59 1.52 -17.09
C GLN A 96 12.96 0.40 -16.11
N GLN A 97 14.03 -0.37 -16.38
CA GLN A 97 14.50 -1.43 -15.49
C GLN A 97 14.97 -0.89 -14.14
N ALA A 98 15.61 0.28 -14.12
CA ALA A 98 16.01 0.94 -12.87
C ALA A 98 14.79 1.34 -12.04
N ILE A 99 13.77 1.96 -12.66
CA ILE A 99 12.52 2.34 -12.01
C ILE A 99 11.79 1.10 -11.49
N ASP A 100 11.65 0.06 -12.31
CA ASP A 100 11.01 -1.21 -11.91
C ASP A 100 11.71 -1.85 -10.71
N SER A 101 13.04 -1.80 -10.67
CA SER A 101 13.81 -2.35 -9.55
C SER A 101 13.60 -1.53 -8.27
N ILE A 102 13.55 -0.20 -8.38
CA ILE A 102 13.25 0.69 -7.25
C ILE A 102 11.82 0.45 -6.75
N VAL A 103 10.84 0.33 -7.64
CA VAL A 103 9.44 0.05 -7.28
C VAL A 103 9.34 -1.28 -6.53
N LYS A 104 10.01 -2.34 -7.03
CA LYS A 104 10.08 -3.64 -6.34
C LYS A 104 10.75 -3.54 -4.97
N LEU A 105 11.84 -2.79 -4.86
CA LEU A 105 12.54 -2.57 -3.59
C LEU A 105 11.62 -1.86 -2.57
N LEU A 106 10.98 -0.76 -2.99
CA LEU A 106 10.02 -0.03 -2.16
C LEU A 106 8.85 -0.91 -1.74
N PHE A 107 8.35 -1.76 -2.65
CA PHE A 107 7.30 -2.72 -2.35
C PHE A 107 7.71 -3.68 -1.22
N ILE A 108 8.91 -4.27 -1.32
CA ILE A 108 9.45 -5.19 -0.30
C ILE A 108 9.61 -4.46 1.04
N ILE A 109 10.15 -3.24 1.05
CA ILE A 109 10.34 -2.45 2.28
C ILE A 109 9.00 -2.17 2.95
N LEU A 110 7.99 -1.74 2.19
CA LEU A 110 6.64 -1.46 2.73
C LEU A 110 5.96 -2.73 3.24
N LEU A 111 6.14 -3.85 2.54
CA LEU A 111 5.60 -5.14 2.94
C LEU A 111 6.23 -5.62 4.26
N ILE A 112 7.56 -5.56 4.38
CA ILE A 112 8.28 -5.88 5.63
C ILE A 112 7.78 -4.99 6.77
N ARG A 113 7.57 -3.69 6.51
CA ARG A 113 7.05 -2.76 7.51
C ARG A 113 5.67 -3.15 8.02
N VAL A 114 4.79 -3.65 7.16
CA VAL A 114 3.47 -4.20 7.56
C VAL A 114 3.63 -5.44 8.44
N PHE A 115 4.54 -6.34 8.09
CA PHE A 115 4.80 -7.54 8.90
C PHE A 115 5.32 -7.22 10.29
N ILE A 116 6.35 -6.36 10.40
CA ILE A 116 6.91 -5.95 11.70
C ILE A 116 5.81 -5.36 12.59
N ARG A 117 4.98 -4.48 12.04
CA ARG A 117 3.89 -3.85 12.80
C ARG A 117 2.85 -4.86 13.27
N THR A 118 2.49 -5.82 12.41
CA THR A 118 1.59 -6.92 12.78
C THR A 118 2.18 -7.74 13.93
N LEU A 119 3.47 -8.08 13.87
CA LEU A 119 4.16 -8.82 14.94
C LEU A 119 4.18 -8.05 16.27
N GLU A 120 4.47 -6.75 16.24
CA GLU A 120 4.42 -5.90 17.44
C GLU A 120 3.04 -5.90 18.09
N PHE A 121 1.97 -5.83 17.28
CA PHE A 121 0.60 -5.89 17.80
C PHE A 121 0.29 -7.25 18.44
N VAL A 122 0.69 -8.34 17.78
CA VAL A 122 0.53 -9.69 18.34
C VAL A 122 1.30 -9.83 19.65
N ALA A 123 2.53 -9.29 19.73
CA ALA A 123 3.33 -9.30 20.95
C ALA A 123 2.65 -8.57 22.11
N ILE A 124 2.08 -7.39 21.86
CA ILE A 124 1.33 -6.62 22.88
C ILE A 124 0.16 -7.44 23.42
N ILE A 125 -0.61 -8.10 22.54
CA ILE A 125 -1.74 -8.93 22.97
C ILE A 125 -1.28 -10.12 23.81
N LEU A 126 -0.18 -10.78 23.41
CA LEU A 126 0.37 -11.91 24.17
C LEU A 126 0.85 -11.48 25.56
N GLU A 127 1.49 -10.31 25.67
CA GLU A 127 1.93 -9.74 26.95
C GLU A 127 0.76 -9.38 27.87
N GLU A 128 -0.34 -8.85 27.33
CA GLU A 128 -1.55 -8.60 28.12
C GLU A 128 -2.17 -9.89 28.64
N LYS A 129 -2.18 -10.96 27.82
CA LYS A 129 -2.71 -12.27 28.23
C LYS A 129 -1.86 -12.91 29.33
N SER A 130 -0.54 -12.77 29.29
CA SER A 130 0.35 -13.35 30.31
C SER A 130 0.20 -12.65 31.67
N LYS A 131 -0.13 -11.36 31.72
CA LYS A 131 -0.37 -10.62 32.98
C LYS A 131 -1.66 -11.04 33.70
N LEU A 132 -2.59 -11.67 32.99
CA LEU A 132 -3.88 -12.13 33.52
C LEU A 132 -3.84 -13.59 34.03
N THR A 133 -2.74 -14.31 33.81
CA THR A 133 -2.51 -15.69 34.27
C THR A 133 -1.47 -15.68 35.39
#